data_AF-A0AAN6WXH8-F1
#
_entry.id   AF-A0AAN6WXH8-F1
#
_cell.length_a   1.000
_cell.length_b   1.000
_cell.length_c   1.000
_cell.angle_alpha   90.00
_cell.angle_beta   90.00
_cell.angle_gamma   90.00
#
_symmetry.space_group_name_H-M   'P 1'
#
loop_
_entity.id
_entity.type
_entity.pdbx_description
1 polymer ?
#
loop_
_entity_poly.entity_id
_entity_poly.type
_entity_poly.pdbx_seq_one_letter_code
_entity_poly.pdbx_strand_id
1 'polypeptide(L)'
;MTMKLTLAAAVALASTAAAACDRATLDETARRYITAQSLAQPKYIRALAEETTYIENGKPANISTGILSQALKIDHSRTIHDTTNCGTYTELIVTDPKHYVIGTQTYLDANTTKITKIESLVTDKDDWLFNAQHTLYYALQENWDVIPEAKRNSRQVIQAAADAYLDLFQKGSGSIAVPWADNCRRLEGGLYTAPGDTCNSGVPSGVDLVNRRYLIDESLGVVEVFLNFGGPTGLPDSHEFRIEGGKIRYVHTITVCAEFNCGFGDPPAQLSEDLGW
;
A
#
# COMPACT_ATOMS: atom_id res chain seq x y z
N MET A 1 -65.51 5.97 11.80
CA MET A 1 -64.23 5.30 12.06
C MET A 1 -63.43 5.32 10.76
N THR A 2 -62.59 6.34 10.59
CA THR A 2 -61.98 6.70 9.30
C THR A 2 -60.54 6.21 9.31
N MET A 3 -60.25 5.13 8.59
CA MET A 3 -58.93 4.49 8.54
C MET A 3 -58.07 5.23 7.52
N LYS A 4 -57.06 5.97 8.00
CA LYS A 4 -56.05 6.61 7.14
C LYS A 4 -55.01 5.57 6.74
N LEU A 5 -54.90 5.30 5.45
CA LEU A 5 -53.86 4.45 4.86
C LEU A 5 -52.60 5.30 4.68
N THR A 6 -51.58 5.07 5.51
CA THR A 6 -50.28 5.76 5.40
C THR A 6 -49.43 5.00 4.40
N LEU A 7 -49.17 5.59 3.23
CA LEU A 7 -48.29 5.04 2.21
C LEU A 7 -46.83 5.31 2.63
N ALA A 8 -46.12 4.26 3.07
CA ALA A 8 -44.69 4.36 3.35
C ALA A 8 -43.91 4.24 2.03
N ALA A 9 -43.35 5.35 1.56
CA ALA A 9 -42.42 5.36 0.43
C ALA A 9 -41.07 4.81 0.88
N ALA A 10 -40.72 3.61 0.43
CA ALA A 10 -39.37 3.07 0.57
C ALA A 10 -38.45 3.79 -0.44
N VAL A 11 -37.64 4.73 0.04
CA VAL A 11 -36.57 5.33 -0.76
C VAL A 11 -35.43 4.33 -0.82
N ALA A 12 -35.34 3.58 -1.92
CA ALA A 12 -34.14 2.80 -2.22
C ALA A 12 -33.03 3.78 -2.61
N LEU A 13 -32.10 4.03 -1.69
CA LEU A 13 -30.82 4.68 -1.99
C LEU A 13 -29.97 3.68 -2.80
N ALA A 14 -30.15 3.69 -4.12
CA ALA A 14 -29.18 3.08 -5.01
C ALA A 14 -27.89 3.92 -4.90
N SER A 15 -26.87 3.38 -4.25
CA SER A 15 -25.51 3.92 -4.33
C SER A 15 -25.09 3.82 -5.80
N THR A 16 -25.11 4.93 -6.52
CA THR A 16 -24.43 5.03 -7.81
C THR A 16 -22.93 5.01 -7.53
N ALA A 17 -22.36 3.82 -7.30
CA ALA A 17 -20.95 3.63 -7.54
C ALA A 17 -20.71 4.10 -8.98
N ALA A 18 -19.84 5.09 -9.17
CA ALA A 18 -19.57 5.64 -10.48
C ALA A 18 -19.16 4.47 -11.40
N ALA A 19 -19.97 4.19 -12.43
CA ALA A 19 -19.75 3.06 -13.34
C ALA A 19 -18.37 3.11 -14.04
N ALA A 20 -17.68 4.25 -13.96
CA ALA A 20 -16.35 4.49 -14.50
C ALA A 20 -15.20 4.00 -13.60
N CYS A 21 -15.39 3.77 -12.30
CA CYS A 21 -14.35 3.24 -11.39
C CYS A 21 -14.54 1.75 -11.11
N ASP A 22 -14.83 0.97 -12.13
CA ASP A 22 -14.92 -0.47 -11.97
C ASP A 22 -13.52 -1.10 -11.83
N ARG A 23 -13.49 -2.33 -11.30
CA ARG A 23 -12.25 -3.04 -11.05
C ARG A 23 -11.47 -3.31 -12.34
N ALA A 24 -12.16 -3.54 -13.46
CA ALA A 24 -11.53 -3.84 -14.74
C ALA A 24 -10.72 -2.64 -15.27
N THR A 25 -11.26 -1.42 -15.11
CA THR A 25 -10.59 -0.17 -15.48
C THR A 25 -9.34 0.07 -14.63
N LEU A 26 -9.45 -0.16 -13.32
CA LEU A 26 -8.32 -0.03 -12.39
C LEU A 26 -7.23 -1.08 -12.69
N ASP A 27 -7.63 -2.33 -12.95
CA ASP A 27 -6.73 -3.43 -13.30
C ASP A 27 -6.01 -3.19 -14.63
N GLU A 28 -6.70 -2.67 -15.66
CA GLU A 28 -6.04 -2.23 -16.89
C GLU A 28 -5.04 -1.11 -16.63
N THR A 29 -5.40 -0.14 -15.78
CA THR A 29 -4.51 0.99 -15.42
C THR A 29 -3.24 0.50 -14.74
N ALA A 30 -3.36 -0.40 -13.77
CA ALA A 30 -2.22 -0.99 -13.08
C ALA A 30 -1.32 -1.79 -14.04
N ARG A 31 -1.88 -2.65 -14.90
CA ARG A 31 -1.09 -3.38 -15.91
C ARG A 31 -0.33 -2.45 -16.85
N ARG A 32 -0.96 -1.33 -17.25
CA ARG A 32 -0.31 -0.30 -18.08
C ARG A 32 0.83 0.39 -17.35
N TYR A 33 0.64 0.72 -16.07
CA TYR A 33 1.71 1.26 -15.22
C TYR A 33 2.89 0.27 -15.10
N ILE A 34 2.63 -0.99 -14.77
CA ILE A 34 3.65 -2.05 -14.68
C ILE A 34 4.41 -2.20 -16.01
N THR A 35 3.68 -2.21 -17.13
CA THR A 35 4.28 -2.27 -18.48
C THR A 35 5.16 -1.04 -18.77
N ALA A 36 4.70 0.16 -18.39
CA ALA A 36 5.45 1.39 -18.56
C ALA A 36 6.77 1.35 -17.75
N GLN A 37 6.71 0.93 -16.50
CA GLN A 37 7.88 0.80 -15.61
C GLN A 37 8.86 -0.25 -16.12
N SER A 38 8.35 -1.43 -16.54
CA SER A 38 9.22 -2.50 -17.00
C SER A 38 10.01 -2.11 -18.26
N LEU A 39 9.39 -1.35 -19.16
CA LEU A 39 9.96 -1.01 -20.47
C LEU A 39 10.65 0.36 -20.52
N ALA A 40 10.62 1.17 -19.46
CA ALA A 40 10.96 2.60 -19.51
C ALA A 40 10.17 3.36 -20.59
N GLN A 41 8.86 3.09 -20.69
CA GLN A 41 8.02 3.68 -21.74
C GLN A 41 6.80 4.35 -21.10
N PRO A 42 6.95 5.58 -20.56
CA PRO A 42 5.85 6.34 -19.94
C PRO A 42 4.61 6.47 -20.84
N LYS A 43 4.78 6.40 -22.17
CA LYS A 43 3.68 6.42 -23.16
C LYS A 43 2.65 5.29 -22.97
N TYR A 44 2.97 4.21 -22.25
CA TYR A 44 2.00 3.16 -21.93
C TYR A 44 1.01 3.58 -20.85
N ILE A 45 1.34 4.60 -20.05
CA ILE A 45 0.41 5.27 -19.15
C ILE A 45 -0.50 6.13 -20.02
N ARG A 46 -1.72 5.64 -20.23
CA ARG A 46 -2.73 6.29 -21.07
C ARG A 46 -3.66 7.13 -20.21
N ALA A 47 -4.45 7.98 -20.88
CA ALA A 47 -5.49 8.77 -20.25
C ALA A 47 -4.99 9.68 -19.11
N LEU A 48 -3.80 10.25 -19.23
CA LEU A 48 -3.36 11.31 -18.31
C LEU A 48 -4.32 12.50 -18.40
N ALA A 49 -4.73 13.03 -17.25
CA ALA A 49 -5.37 14.34 -17.17
C ALA A 49 -4.38 15.45 -17.56
N GLU A 50 -4.89 16.60 -17.99
CA GLU A 50 -4.03 17.74 -18.41
C GLU A 50 -3.08 18.18 -17.29
N GLU A 51 -3.54 18.15 -16.04
CA GLU A 51 -2.78 18.51 -14.84
C GLU A 51 -2.46 17.29 -13.97
N THR A 52 -1.99 16.20 -14.60
CA THR A 52 -1.59 15.00 -13.83
C THR A 52 -0.42 15.32 -12.91
N THR A 53 -0.57 15.04 -11.61
CA THR A 53 0.50 15.18 -10.63
C THR A 53 1.38 13.93 -10.63
N TYR A 54 2.70 14.11 -10.74
CA TYR A 54 3.69 13.04 -10.65
C TYR A 54 4.66 13.32 -9.49
N ILE A 55 4.72 12.40 -8.53
CA ILE A 55 5.50 12.55 -7.30
C ILE A 55 6.36 11.30 -7.10
N GLU A 56 7.62 11.52 -6.76
CA GLU A 56 8.53 10.46 -6.29
C GLU A 56 9.10 10.87 -4.94
N ASN A 57 9.07 9.94 -3.97
CA ASN A 57 9.69 10.11 -2.65
C ASN A 57 9.25 11.43 -1.96
N GLY A 58 7.95 11.72 -2.04
CA GLY A 58 7.33 12.91 -1.44
C GLY A 58 7.64 14.24 -2.13
N LYS A 59 8.29 14.23 -3.31
CA LYS A 59 8.68 15.44 -4.05
C LYS A 59 8.08 15.44 -5.46
N PRO A 60 7.68 16.62 -5.99
CA PRO A 60 7.31 16.74 -7.40
C PRO A 60 8.44 16.21 -8.29
N ALA A 61 8.10 15.37 -9.25
CA ALA A 61 9.03 14.72 -10.15
C ALA A 61 8.57 14.85 -11.61
N ASN A 62 9.35 14.33 -12.56
CA ASN A 62 8.97 14.30 -13.97
C ASN A 62 8.97 12.86 -14.49
N ILE A 63 7.83 12.43 -15.05
CA ILE A 63 7.61 11.09 -15.57
C ILE A 63 8.61 10.66 -16.65
N SER A 64 9.21 11.63 -17.36
CA SER A 64 10.20 11.40 -18.42
C SER A 64 11.64 11.21 -17.91
N THR A 65 11.93 11.54 -16.65
CA THR A 65 13.27 11.46 -16.07
C THR A 65 13.33 10.69 -14.74
N GLY A 66 12.17 10.40 -14.13
CA GLY A 66 12.05 9.67 -12.88
C GLY A 66 12.18 8.15 -13.02
N ILE A 67 11.70 7.39 -12.04
CA ILE A 67 11.78 5.93 -12.01
C ILE A 67 11.12 5.27 -13.23
N LEU A 68 10.02 5.83 -13.74
CA LEU A 68 9.34 5.35 -14.96
C LEU A 68 10.15 5.52 -16.26
N SER A 69 11.24 6.30 -16.24
CA SER A 69 12.18 6.42 -17.35
C SER A 69 13.28 5.34 -17.33
N GLN A 70 13.27 4.47 -16.32
CA GLN A 70 14.26 3.42 -16.12
C GLN A 70 13.63 2.04 -16.29
N ALA A 71 14.20 1.21 -17.17
CA ALA A 71 13.63 -0.12 -17.43
C ALA A 71 14.01 -1.02 -16.26
N LEU A 72 13.02 -1.67 -15.66
CA LEU A 72 13.19 -2.57 -14.52
C LEU A 72 12.71 -3.98 -14.90
N LYS A 73 13.53 -4.99 -14.58
CA LYS A 73 13.09 -6.38 -14.57
C LYS A 73 12.29 -6.61 -13.29
N ILE A 74 10.97 -6.53 -13.41
CA ILE A 74 10.06 -6.70 -12.27
C ILE A 74 10.01 -8.20 -11.96
N ASP A 75 10.53 -8.59 -10.79
CA ASP A 75 10.57 -9.99 -10.35
C ASP A 75 9.28 -10.39 -9.63
N HIS A 76 8.63 -9.43 -8.96
CA HIS A 76 7.30 -9.60 -8.37
C HIS A 76 6.52 -8.29 -8.42
N SER A 77 5.20 -8.39 -8.55
CA SER A 77 4.28 -7.28 -8.44
C SER A 77 2.99 -7.69 -7.77
N ARG A 78 2.47 -6.85 -6.87
CA ARG A 78 1.15 -7.00 -6.25
C ARG A 78 0.38 -5.70 -6.44
N THR A 79 -0.91 -5.80 -6.78
CA THR A 79 -1.77 -4.64 -6.98
C THR A 79 -3.09 -4.80 -6.23
N ILE A 80 -3.52 -3.73 -5.55
CA ILE A 80 -4.87 -3.61 -4.98
C ILE A 80 -5.68 -2.58 -5.76
N HIS A 81 -7.01 -2.74 -5.76
CA HIS A 81 -7.93 -1.93 -6.55
C HIS A 81 -9.00 -1.34 -5.65
N ASP A 82 -8.96 -0.02 -5.48
CA ASP A 82 -9.93 0.71 -4.68
C ASP A 82 -10.99 1.35 -5.59
N THR A 83 -12.11 0.66 -5.76
CA THR A 83 -13.23 1.15 -6.57
C THR A 83 -13.98 2.31 -5.91
N THR A 84 -13.75 2.58 -4.62
CA THR A 84 -14.37 3.69 -3.89
C THR A 84 -13.58 4.97 -4.08
N ASN A 85 -12.27 4.93 -3.89
CA ASN A 85 -11.37 6.07 -4.09
C ASN A 85 -10.85 6.20 -5.53
N CYS A 86 -11.28 5.31 -6.43
CA CYS A 86 -10.89 5.25 -7.83
C CYS A 86 -9.37 5.25 -8.02
N GLY A 87 -8.70 4.29 -7.40
CA GLY A 87 -7.24 4.20 -7.46
C GLY A 87 -6.71 2.80 -7.30
N THR A 88 -5.42 2.65 -7.59
CA THR A 88 -4.67 1.41 -7.42
C THR A 88 -3.42 1.67 -6.63
N TYR A 89 -3.06 0.77 -5.72
CA TYR A 89 -1.70 0.68 -5.22
C TYR A 89 -1.01 -0.51 -5.86
N THR A 90 0.24 -0.35 -6.28
CA THR A 90 1.08 -1.42 -6.82
C THR A 90 2.42 -1.44 -6.10
N GLU A 91 2.76 -2.57 -5.49
CA GLU A 91 4.11 -2.90 -5.00
C GLU A 91 4.88 -3.60 -6.12
N LEU A 92 6.10 -3.13 -6.41
CA LEU A 92 7.04 -3.77 -7.33
C LEU A 92 8.30 -4.17 -6.57
N ILE A 93 8.80 -5.38 -6.81
CA ILE A 93 10.08 -5.85 -6.29
C ILE A 93 11.00 -6.15 -7.47
N VAL A 94 12.19 -5.56 -7.43
CA VAL A 94 13.22 -5.62 -8.47
C VAL A 94 14.52 -6.02 -7.80
N THR A 95 15.12 -7.11 -8.25
CA THR A 95 16.30 -7.72 -7.62
C THR A 95 17.53 -7.83 -8.52
N ASP A 96 17.42 -7.54 -9.82
CA ASP A 96 18.57 -7.57 -10.74
C ASP A 96 18.31 -6.74 -12.01
N PRO A 97 19.30 -6.01 -12.57
CA PRO A 97 20.60 -5.64 -11.98
C PRO A 97 20.51 -4.47 -11.00
N LYS A 98 19.32 -3.86 -10.91
CA LYS A 98 19.00 -2.84 -9.91
C LYS A 98 18.19 -3.48 -8.79
N HIS A 99 18.22 -2.86 -7.62
CA HIS A 99 17.49 -3.32 -6.45
C HIS A 99 16.53 -2.23 -6.03
N TYR A 100 15.23 -2.50 -6.15
CA TYR A 100 14.19 -1.58 -5.69
C TYR A 100 13.03 -2.35 -5.05
N VAL A 101 12.42 -1.72 -4.06
CA VAL A 101 11.04 -1.99 -3.66
C VAL A 101 10.26 -0.70 -3.89
N ILE A 102 9.23 -0.75 -4.72
CA ILE A 102 8.51 0.45 -5.15
C ILE A 102 7.04 0.30 -4.82
N GLY A 103 6.53 1.18 -3.96
CA GLY A 103 5.08 1.33 -3.75
C GLY A 103 4.58 2.48 -4.62
N THR A 104 3.50 2.28 -5.38
CA THR A 104 2.92 3.36 -6.20
C THR A 104 1.41 3.43 -6.06
N GLN A 105 0.91 4.57 -5.62
CA GLN A 105 -0.52 4.92 -5.68
C GLN A 105 -0.81 5.65 -7.00
N THR A 106 -1.78 5.15 -7.78
CA THR A 106 -2.32 5.81 -8.98
C THR A 106 -3.79 6.13 -8.75
N TYR A 107 -4.18 7.38 -8.97
CA TYR A 107 -5.56 7.86 -8.82
C TYR A 107 -6.14 8.29 -10.16
N LEU A 108 -7.42 7.97 -10.35
CA LEU A 108 -8.20 8.33 -11.53
C LEU A 108 -9.33 9.27 -11.13
N ASP A 109 -9.69 10.18 -12.03
CA ASP A 109 -10.95 10.92 -11.93
C ASP A 109 -12.12 9.97 -12.18
N ALA A 110 -13.09 9.97 -11.25
CA ALA A 110 -14.14 8.97 -11.23
C ALA A 110 -15.17 9.07 -12.36
N ASN A 111 -15.20 10.19 -13.08
CA ASN A 111 -16.14 10.41 -14.19
C ASN A 111 -15.47 10.17 -15.53
N THR A 112 -14.22 10.60 -15.68
CA THR A 112 -13.49 10.59 -16.95
C THR A 112 -12.54 9.42 -17.09
N THR A 113 -12.25 8.68 -16.01
CA THR A 113 -11.24 7.61 -15.92
C THR A 113 -9.82 8.08 -16.27
N LYS A 114 -9.59 9.40 -16.30
CA LYS A 114 -8.26 9.95 -16.54
C LYS A 114 -7.43 9.87 -15.27
N ILE A 115 -6.16 9.49 -15.40
CA ILE A 115 -5.20 9.48 -14.30
C ILE A 115 -4.94 10.92 -13.87
N THR A 116 -5.17 11.24 -12.60
CA THR A 116 -4.98 12.57 -12.00
C THR A 116 -3.73 12.66 -11.14
N LYS A 117 -3.29 11.53 -10.55
CA LYS A 117 -2.08 11.47 -9.73
C LYS A 117 -1.39 10.12 -9.86
N ILE A 118 -0.07 10.14 -9.94
CA ILE A 118 0.82 8.99 -9.74
C ILE A 118 1.84 9.41 -8.69
N GLU A 119 1.89 8.68 -7.59
CA GLU A 119 2.79 8.93 -6.48
C GLU A 119 3.54 7.63 -6.16
N SER A 120 4.87 7.67 -6.19
CA SER A 120 5.74 6.51 -5.97
C SER A 120 6.67 6.74 -4.79
N LEU A 121 6.79 5.75 -3.93
CA LEU A 121 7.90 5.58 -3.00
C LEU A 121 8.86 4.56 -3.62
N VAL A 122 10.07 5.00 -3.91
CA VAL A 122 11.12 4.24 -4.59
C VAL A 122 12.24 4.06 -3.58
N THR A 123 12.35 2.85 -3.00
CA THR A 123 13.42 2.56 -2.04
C THR A 123 14.55 1.75 -2.64
N ASP A 124 15.77 1.99 -2.16
CA ASP A 124 16.99 1.30 -2.52
C ASP A 124 17.85 0.96 -1.28
N LYS A 125 19.09 0.51 -1.50
CA LYS A 125 20.02 0.04 -0.46
C LYS A 125 20.25 1.00 0.71
N ASP A 126 19.97 2.29 0.55
CA ASP A 126 20.18 3.29 1.58
C ASP A 126 18.94 3.50 2.47
N ASP A 127 17.83 2.82 2.17
CA ASP A 127 16.55 2.95 2.87
C ASP A 127 16.33 1.93 4.00
N TRP A 128 15.21 2.10 4.71
CA TRP A 128 14.89 1.38 5.95
C TRP A 128 14.97 -0.13 5.76
N LEU A 129 15.92 -0.76 6.46
CA LEU A 129 16.10 -2.22 6.50
C LEU A 129 16.15 -2.87 5.12
N PHE A 130 16.60 -2.13 4.11
CA PHE A 130 16.41 -2.54 2.72
C PHE A 130 17.22 -3.79 2.34
N ASN A 131 16.53 -4.79 1.79
CA ASN A 131 17.13 -5.87 1.00
C ASN A 131 16.08 -6.46 0.05
N ALA A 132 16.18 -6.15 -1.24
CA ALA A 132 15.17 -6.53 -2.24
C ALA A 132 15.04 -8.06 -2.42
N GLN A 133 16.13 -8.82 -2.32
CA GLN A 133 16.08 -10.29 -2.39
C GLN A 133 15.33 -10.88 -1.19
N HIS A 134 15.55 -10.35 0.00
CA HIS A 134 14.80 -10.76 1.19
C HIS A 134 13.33 -10.37 1.06
N THR A 135 13.02 -9.15 0.63
CA THR A 135 11.64 -8.73 0.36
C THR A 135 10.95 -9.70 -0.59
N LEU A 136 11.60 -10.05 -1.70
CA LEU A 136 11.06 -10.99 -2.69
C LEU A 136 10.83 -12.38 -2.10
N TYR A 137 11.82 -12.93 -1.41
CA TYR A 137 11.74 -14.26 -0.80
C TYR A 137 10.54 -14.39 0.15
N TYR A 138 10.32 -13.40 1.02
CA TYR A 138 9.21 -13.45 1.97
C TYR A 138 7.87 -13.13 1.31
N ALA A 139 7.81 -12.13 0.42
CA ALA A 139 6.58 -11.79 -0.30
C ALA A 139 6.01 -12.99 -1.09
N LEU A 140 6.88 -13.85 -1.66
CA LEU A 140 6.46 -15.05 -2.39
C LEU A 140 5.89 -16.17 -1.50
N GLN A 141 6.09 -16.11 -0.18
CA GLN A 141 5.57 -17.09 0.77
C GLN A 141 4.22 -16.68 1.38
N GLU A 142 3.82 -15.44 1.19
CA GLU A 142 2.59 -14.91 1.74
C GLU A 142 1.39 -15.20 0.83
N ASN A 143 0.23 -15.37 1.46
CA ASN A 143 -1.03 -15.55 0.74
C ASN A 143 -1.82 -14.24 0.67
N TRP A 144 -1.86 -13.64 -0.51
CA TRP A 144 -2.61 -12.42 -0.80
C TRP A 144 -3.85 -12.67 -1.68
N ASP A 145 -4.33 -13.91 -1.75
CA ASP A 145 -5.47 -14.30 -2.58
C ASP A 145 -6.76 -13.56 -2.21
N VAL A 146 -7.70 -13.54 -3.16
CA VAL A 146 -9.06 -13.03 -2.95
C VAL A 146 -9.73 -13.76 -1.79
N ILE A 147 -10.18 -13.00 -0.80
CA ILE A 147 -10.95 -13.54 0.32
C ILE A 147 -12.34 -13.95 -0.20
N PRO A 148 -12.84 -15.15 0.16
CA PRO A 148 -14.21 -15.55 -0.16
C PRO A 148 -15.22 -14.50 0.33
N GLU A 149 -16.23 -14.19 -0.46
CA GLU A 149 -17.14 -13.06 -0.19
C GLU A 149 -17.74 -13.07 1.23
N ALA A 150 -18.18 -14.23 1.70
CA ALA A 150 -18.74 -14.41 3.04
C ALA A 150 -17.74 -14.17 4.20
N LYS A 151 -16.44 -14.08 3.91
CA LYS A 151 -15.36 -13.85 4.87
C LYS A 151 -14.72 -12.46 4.73
N ARG A 152 -15.11 -11.67 3.73
CA ARG A 152 -14.54 -10.34 3.50
C ARG A 152 -14.92 -9.41 4.64
N ASN A 153 -13.94 -8.69 5.16
CA ASN A 153 -14.20 -7.61 6.09
C ASN A 153 -14.83 -6.43 5.35
N SER A 154 -15.64 -5.62 6.05
CA SER A 154 -16.08 -4.35 5.49
C SER A 154 -14.91 -3.37 5.41
N ARG A 155 -15.01 -2.40 4.49
CA ARG A 155 -14.05 -1.30 4.35
C ARG A 155 -13.70 -0.62 5.69
N GLN A 156 -14.72 -0.38 6.52
CA GLN A 156 -14.55 0.27 7.82
C GLN A 156 -13.73 -0.59 8.78
N VAL A 157 -13.93 -1.92 8.78
CA VAL A 157 -13.14 -2.84 9.61
C VAL A 157 -11.68 -2.89 9.14
N ILE A 158 -11.47 -2.92 7.82
CA ILE A 158 -10.13 -2.92 7.24
C ILE A 158 -9.39 -1.63 7.62
N GLN A 159 -10.01 -0.47 7.42
CA GLN A 159 -9.42 0.82 7.77
C GLN A 159 -9.17 0.96 9.28
N ALA A 160 -10.13 0.55 10.12
CA ALA A 160 -9.98 0.64 11.58
C ALA A 160 -8.81 -0.20 12.11
N ALA A 161 -8.53 -1.36 11.48
CA ALA A 161 -7.37 -2.17 11.84
C ALA A 161 -6.05 -1.45 11.51
N ALA A 162 -5.94 -0.86 10.32
CA ALA A 162 -4.78 -0.04 9.95
C ALA A 162 -4.64 1.20 10.84
N ASP A 163 -5.74 1.90 11.13
CA ASP A 163 -5.73 3.06 12.02
C ASP A 163 -5.25 2.70 13.43
N ALA A 164 -5.68 1.55 13.96
CA ALA A 164 -5.20 1.08 15.26
C ALA A 164 -3.69 0.82 15.26
N TYR A 165 -3.16 0.20 14.19
CA TYR A 165 -1.71 0.02 14.02
C TYR A 165 -0.97 1.36 13.91
N LEU A 166 -1.44 2.28 13.07
CA LEU A 166 -0.74 3.55 12.85
C LEU A 166 -0.80 4.45 14.07
N ASP A 167 -1.88 4.41 14.85
CA ASP A 167 -2.00 5.10 16.13
C ASP A 167 -1.12 4.50 17.24
N LEU A 168 -0.72 3.22 17.11
CA LEU A 168 0.18 2.56 18.04
C LEU A 168 1.54 3.26 18.09
N PHE A 169 2.02 3.78 16.96
CA PHE A 169 3.30 4.49 16.87
C PHE A 169 3.34 5.74 17.75
N GLN A 170 2.22 6.45 17.89
CA GLN A 170 2.16 7.62 18.77
C GLN A 170 1.91 7.20 20.22
N LYS A 171 0.97 6.28 20.45
CA LYS A 171 0.44 5.96 21.80
C LYS A 171 1.27 4.92 22.57
N GLY A 172 2.08 4.13 21.88
CA GLY A 172 2.85 3.03 22.44
C GLY A 172 2.03 1.78 22.76
N SER A 173 2.75 0.66 22.91
CA SER A 173 2.19 -0.65 23.24
C SER A 173 1.38 -0.64 24.54
N GLY A 174 0.20 -1.27 24.51
CA GLY A 174 -0.73 -1.35 25.64
C GLY A 174 -1.74 -0.18 25.74
N SER A 175 -1.52 0.90 24.99
CA SER A 175 -2.43 2.07 24.98
C SER A 175 -3.56 1.96 23.94
N ILE A 176 -3.38 1.11 22.92
CA ILE A 176 -4.38 0.84 21.88
C ILE A 176 -4.44 -0.66 21.60
N ALA A 177 -5.66 -1.18 21.45
CA ALA A 177 -5.87 -2.58 21.08
C ALA A 177 -5.77 -2.72 19.55
N VAL A 178 -4.58 -3.07 19.07
CA VAL A 178 -4.36 -3.43 17.66
C VAL A 178 -4.83 -4.87 17.44
N PRO A 179 -5.65 -5.15 16.41
CA PRO A 179 -6.21 -6.47 16.20
C PRO A 179 -5.19 -7.39 15.49
N TRP A 180 -4.14 -7.81 16.18
CA TRP A 180 -3.15 -8.73 15.61
C TRP A 180 -3.70 -10.13 15.37
N ALA A 181 -3.37 -10.75 14.23
CA ALA A 181 -3.52 -12.19 14.07
C ALA A 181 -2.39 -12.92 14.80
N ASP A 182 -2.67 -14.12 15.33
CA ASP A 182 -1.68 -14.93 16.06
C ASP A 182 -0.47 -15.31 15.19
N ASN A 183 -0.68 -15.36 13.87
CA ASN A 183 0.35 -15.64 12.88
C ASN A 183 0.85 -14.39 12.15
N CYS A 184 0.51 -13.18 12.60
CA CYS A 184 0.87 -11.93 11.92
C CYS A 184 2.36 -11.87 11.54
N ARG A 185 2.67 -11.35 10.35
CA ARG A 185 4.05 -11.07 9.94
C ARG A 185 4.24 -9.63 9.46
N ARG A 186 5.37 -9.02 9.78
CA ARG A 186 5.79 -7.73 9.21
C ARG A 186 6.98 -7.95 8.30
N LEU A 187 6.91 -7.40 7.09
CA LEU A 187 8.00 -7.26 6.15
C LEU A 187 8.37 -5.77 6.08
N GLU A 188 9.45 -5.38 6.74
CA GLU A 188 9.93 -4.00 6.82
C GLU A 188 11.21 -3.86 6.00
N GLY A 189 11.12 -3.27 4.80
CA GLY A 189 12.21 -3.37 3.83
C GLY A 189 12.43 -4.83 3.44
N GLY A 190 13.57 -5.41 3.83
CA GLY A 190 13.85 -6.84 3.73
C GLY A 190 13.61 -7.63 5.01
N LEU A 191 13.32 -6.97 6.14
CA LEU A 191 13.28 -7.64 7.43
C LEU A 191 11.93 -8.29 7.68
N TYR A 192 11.92 -9.59 7.95
CA TYR A 192 10.71 -10.33 8.27
C TYR A 192 10.64 -10.72 9.74
N THR A 193 9.50 -10.50 10.40
CA THR A 193 9.33 -10.91 11.80
C THR A 193 9.45 -12.43 11.95
N ALA A 194 10.13 -12.85 13.02
CA ALA A 194 10.43 -14.26 13.25
C ALA A 194 9.15 -15.11 13.47
N PRO A 195 9.19 -16.41 13.15
CA PRO A 195 8.09 -17.31 13.45
C PRO A 195 7.69 -17.28 14.93
N GLY A 196 6.39 -17.03 15.20
CA GLY A 196 5.84 -16.94 16.55
C GLY A 196 5.75 -15.51 17.11
N ASP A 197 6.28 -14.50 16.41
CA ASP A 197 5.99 -13.10 16.70
C ASP A 197 4.57 -12.74 16.23
N THR A 198 3.90 -11.87 16.97
CA THR A 198 2.53 -11.39 16.69
C THR A 198 2.52 -10.02 16.03
N CYS A 199 3.63 -9.60 15.41
CA CYS A 199 3.87 -8.24 14.90
C CYS A 199 3.82 -7.13 15.96
N ASN A 200 3.60 -7.45 17.23
CA ASN A 200 3.47 -6.44 18.28
C ASN A 200 4.83 -6.02 18.86
N SER A 201 5.88 -6.79 18.57
CA SER A 201 7.23 -6.57 19.10
C SER A 201 7.95 -5.46 18.33
N GLY A 202 8.67 -4.57 19.03
CA GLY A 202 9.53 -3.57 18.37
C GLY A 202 8.80 -2.42 17.67
N VAL A 203 7.49 -2.24 17.87
CA VAL A 203 6.79 -1.05 17.37
C VAL A 203 7.23 0.18 18.19
N PRO A 204 7.73 1.26 17.55
CA PRO A 204 8.08 2.50 18.24
C PRO A 204 6.91 3.13 19.00
N SER A 205 7.22 4.05 19.92
CA SER A 205 6.24 4.87 20.63
C SER A 205 6.64 6.34 20.59
N GLY A 206 5.66 7.25 20.57
CA GLY A 206 5.89 8.70 20.49
C GLY A 206 6.29 9.18 19.09
N VAL A 207 5.94 8.42 18.05
CA VAL A 207 6.19 8.78 16.65
C VAL A 207 4.86 9.09 15.94
N ASP A 208 4.77 10.29 15.39
CA ASP A 208 3.59 10.75 14.67
C ASP A 208 3.56 10.18 13.24
N LEU A 209 2.55 9.38 12.91
CA LEU A 209 2.26 8.91 11.55
C LEU A 209 1.08 9.69 10.97
N VAL A 210 1.36 10.74 10.20
CA VAL A 210 0.38 11.75 9.76
C VAL A 210 0.23 11.79 8.25
N ASN A 211 -0.70 12.62 7.73
CA ASN A 211 -0.97 12.76 6.29
C ASN A 211 -1.33 11.43 5.61
N ARG A 212 -2.09 10.57 6.30
CA ARG A 212 -2.49 9.23 5.85
C ARG A 212 -3.40 9.31 4.61
N ARG A 213 -3.03 8.57 3.55
CA ARG A 213 -3.69 8.52 2.24
C ARG A 213 -3.99 7.07 1.91
N TYR A 214 -5.27 6.70 1.92
CA TYR A 214 -5.70 5.30 1.91
C TYR A 214 -6.13 4.84 0.51
N LEU A 215 -5.76 3.61 0.17
CA LEU A 215 -6.42 2.79 -0.86
C LEU A 215 -6.81 1.45 -0.23
N ILE A 216 -8.06 1.03 -0.41
CA ILE A 216 -8.63 -0.17 0.24
C ILE A 216 -9.32 -1.04 -0.82
N ASP A 217 -8.92 -2.32 -0.86
CA ASP A 217 -9.55 -3.38 -1.68
C ASP A 217 -10.19 -4.42 -0.75
N GLU A 218 -11.51 -4.35 -0.61
CA GLU A 218 -12.29 -5.22 0.27
C GLU A 218 -12.25 -6.69 -0.17
N SER A 219 -12.01 -6.95 -1.46
CA SER A 219 -11.95 -8.32 -1.98
C SER A 219 -10.68 -9.04 -1.55
N LEU A 220 -9.60 -8.29 -1.38
CA LEU A 220 -8.35 -8.75 -0.81
C LEU A 220 -8.30 -8.47 0.70
N GLY A 221 -9.25 -7.74 1.28
CA GLY A 221 -9.11 -7.31 2.67
C GLY A 221 -7.84 -6.49 2.92
N VAL A 222 -7.37 -5.75 1.92
CA VAL A 222 -6.11 -5.00 2.00
C VAL A 222 -6.39 -3.51 2.12
N VAL A 223 -5.59 -2.84 2.94
CA VAL A 223 -5.48 -1.38 2.97
C VAL A 223 -4.04 -0.98 2.86
N GLU A 224 -3.77 -0.08 1.93
CA GLU A 224 -2.48 0.58 1.80
C GLU A 224 -2.60 2.05 2.19
N VAL A 225 -1.60 2.54 2.92
CA VAL A 225 -1.56 3.87 3.48
C VAL A 225 -0.21 4.53 3.22
N PHE A 226 -0.18 5.48 2.28
CA PHE A 226 0.90 6.45 2.21
C PHE A 226 0.75 7.50 3.32
N LEU A 227 1.84 7.82 3.98
CA LEU A 227 1.87 8.74 5.12
C LEU A 227 3.22 9.43 5.26
N ASN A 228 3.33 10.30 6.26
CA ASN A 228 4.59 10.92 6.68
C ASN A 228 4.98 10.36 8.05
N PHE A 229 6.14 9.72 8.12
CA PHE A 229 6.68 9.08 9.32
C PHE A 229 7.50 10.08 10.14
N GLY A 230 7.08 10.34 11.38
CA GLY A 230 7.75 11.31 12.26
C GLY A 230 7.22 12.75 12.11
N GLY A 231 5.93 12.90 11.79
CA GLY A 231 5.24 14.20 11.73
C GLY A 231 5.14 14.81 10.32
N PRO A 232 4.62 16.05 10.20
CA PRO A 232 4.24 16.62 8.90
C PRO A 232 5.41 16.78 7.90
N THR A 233 6.62 16.99 8.41
CA THR A 233 7.86 17.06 7.61
C THR A 233 8.68 15.77 7.69
N GLY A 234 8.05 14.69 8.13
CA GLY A 234 8.64 13.37 8.29
C GLY A 234 8.97 12.68 6.97
N LEU A 235 9.46 11.45 7.08
CA LEU A 235 9.89 10.64 5.95
C LEU A 235 8.67 10.19 5.11
N PRO A 236 8.77 10.18 3.77
CA PRO A 236 7.79 9.52 2.91
C PRO A 236 7.74 8.03 3.23
N ASP A 237 6.55 7.52 3.54
CA ASP A 237 6.39 6.18 4.08
C ASP A 237 5.10 5.52 3.62
N SER A 238 5.11 4.20 3.52
CA SER A 238 3.94 3.36 3.20
C SER A 238 3.81 2.25 4.21
N HIS A 239 2.58 2.02 4.65
CA HIS A 239 2.19 0.80 5.34
C HIS A 239 1.04 0.13 4.60
N GLU A 240 1.25 -1.11 4.15
CA GLU A 240 0.21 -1.97 3.58
C GLU A 240 -0.15 -3.08 4.56
N PHE A 241 -1.45 -3.32 4.75
CA PHE A 241 -1.97 -4.28 5.71
C PHE A 241 -2.92 -5.26 5.03
N ARG A 242 -2.70 -6.56 5.24
CA ARG A 242 -3.70 -7.59 4.96
C ARG A 242 -4.55 -7.83 6.20
N ILE A 243 -5.87 -7.72 6.07
CA ILE A 243 -6.84 -7.91 7.14
C ILE A 243 -7.72 -9.13 6.85
N GLU A 244 -7.72 -10.10 7.76
CA GLU A 244 -8.50 -11.33 7.66
C GLU A 244 -9.24 -11.59 8.97
N GLY A 245 -10.56 -11.81 8.89
CA GLY A 245 -11.38 -12.03 10.10
C GLY A 245 -11.31 -10.85 11.08
N GLY A 246 -11.05 -9.63 10.57
CA GLY A 246 -10.89 -8.42 11.35
C GLY A 246 -9.54 -8.26 12.03
N LYS A 247 -8.55 -9.09 11.69
CA LYS A 247 -7.21 -9.09 12.27
C LYS A 247 -6.12 -8.83 11.22
N ILE A 248 -5.05 -8.14 11.61
CA ILE A 248 -3.86 -7.88 10.79
C ILE A 248 -3.08 -9.19 10.62
N ARG A 249 -2.99 -9.66 9.37
CA ARG A 249 -2.30 -10.89 8.94
C ARG A 249 -0.88 -10.60 8.43
N TYR A 250 -0.72 -9.55 7.62
CA TYR A 250 0.55 -9.11 7.07
C TYR A 250 0.66 -7.59 7.19
N VAL A 251 1.89 -7.10 7.34
CA VAL A 251 2.26 -5.69 7.27
C VAL A 251 3.46 -5.58 6.32
N HIS A 252 3.37 -4.76 5.29
CA HIS A 252 4.51 -4.38 4.47
C HIS A 252 4.82 -2.90 4.73
N THR A 253 6.11 -2.55 4.81
CA THR A 253 6.52 -1.13 4.89
C THR A 253 7.55 -0.76 3.83
N ILE A 254 7.39 0.45 3.30
CA ILE A 254 8.31 1.07 2.36
C ILE A 254 8.59 2.49 2.87
N THR A 255 9.72 2.67 3.53
CA THR A 255 10.13 3.95 4.12
C THR A 255 11.31 4.52 3.35
N VAL A 256 11.15 5.72 2.79
CA VAL A 256 12.23 6.43 2.11
C VAL A 256 13.01 7.25 3.12
N CYS A 257 14.30 6.97 3.26
CA CYS A 257 15.20 7.61 4.20
C CYS A 257 15.93 8.80 3.56
N ALA A 258 16.24 9.81 4.38
CA ALA A 258 17.10 10.93 3.97
C ALA A 258 18.61 10.62 4.14
N GLU A 259 18.91 9.62 4.96
CA GLU A 259 20.25 9.15 5.30
C GLU A 259 20.23 7.62 5.37
N PHE A 260 21.40 6.98 5.26
CA PHE A 260 21.52 5.53 5.30
C PHE A 260 20.74 4.90 6.47
N ASN A 261 19.86 3.96 6.14
CA ASN A 261 19.00 3.22 7.07
C ASN A 261 18.27 4.16 8.06
N CYS A 262 17.81 5.31 7.57
CA CYS A 262 17.07 6.31 8.34
C CYS A 262 17.81 6.83 9.58
N GLY A 263 19.15 6.74 9.59
CA GLY A 263 19.99 7.17 10.72
C GLY A 263 20.09 6.16 11.87
N PHE A 264 19.53 4.94 11.71
CA PHE A 264 19.58 3.89 12.73
C PHE A 264 20.86 3.04 12.71
N GLY A 265 21.83 3.39 11.87
CA GLY A 265 23.10 2.66 11.74
C GLY A 265 22.95 1.38 10.93
N ASP A 266 23.85 0.41 11.16
CA ASP A 266 23.86 -0.82 10.38
C ASP A 266 22.59 -1.66 10.62
N PRO A 267 21.95 -2.18 9.55
CA PRO A 267 20.81 -3.08 9.68
C PRO A 267 21.21 -4.38 10.40
N PRO A 268 20.25 -5.11 11.00
CA PRO A 268 20.51 -6.41 11.62
C PRO A 268 21.25 -7.38 10.69
N ALA A 269 22.24 -8.10 11.21
CA ALA A 269 23.11 -8.99 10.43
C ALA A 269 22.35 -10.04 9.60
N GLN A 270 21.16 -10.46 10.05
CA GLN A 270 20.28 -11.38 9.32
C GLN A 270 19.91 -10.88 7.91
N LEU A 271 19.86 -9.56 7.68
CA LEU A 271 19.61 -9.00 6.35
C LEU A 271 20.79 -9.15 5.38
N SER A 272 21.96 -9.55 5.88
CA SER A 272 23.12 -9.87 5.05
C SER A 272 23.23 -11.38 4.77
N GLU A 273 22.36 -12.20 5.35
CA GLU A 273 22.39 -13.65 5.13
C GLU A 273 21.85 -13.99 3.74
N ASP A 274 22.49 -14.96 3.09
CA ASP A 274 21.97 -15.53 1.86
C ASP A 274 20.81 -16.48 2.20
N LEU A 275 19.64 -16.22 1.61
CA LEU A 275 18.44 -17.02 1.82
C LEU A 275 18.46 -18.32 0.99
N GLY A 276 19.42 -18.47 0.07
CA GLY A 276 19.72 -19.74 -0.62
C GLY A 276 18.63 -20.20 -1.59
N TRP A 277 18.07 -19.26 -2.36
CA TRP A 277 16.91 -19.47 -3.23
C TRP A 277 17.25 -19.32 -4.73
#